data_AF-A0AAD6WBW9-F1
#
_entry.id   AF-A0AAD6WBW9-F1
#
_cell.length_a   1.000
_cell.length_b   1.000
_cell.length_c   1.000
_cell.angle_alpha   90.00
_cell.angle_beta   90.00
_cell.angle_gamma   90.00
#
_symmetry.space_group_name_H-M   'P 1'
#
loop_
_entity.id
_entity.type
_entity.pdbx_description
1 polymer ?
#
loop_
_entity_poly.entity_id
_entity_poly.type
_entity_poly.pdbx_seq_one_letter_code
_entity_poly.pdbx_strand_id
1 'polypeptide(L)'
;MTSKFPITCIIGNDIRTLETLFHGENGFDKQLNIVYRDRDGTIRMASLVAIEKLCKKINLSRVERIGGISHTLILQNDTTLVEITLEISSINSDAISIVVWRVFF
;
A
#
# COMPACT_ATOMS: atom_id res chain seq x y z
N MET A 1 2.12 -16.84 6.83
CA MET A 1 2.40 -16.72 5.38
C MET A 1 3.83 -16.25 5.20
N THR A 2 4.59 -16.97 4.38
CA THR A 2 5.91 -16.56 3.87
C THR A 2 5.80 -16.52 2.36
N SER A 3 6.25 -15.43 1.72
CA SER A 3 6.29 -15.34 0.25
C SER A 3 7.66 -15.81 -0.24
N LYS A 4 7.68 -16.53 -1.36
CA LYS A 4 8.93 -16.88 -2.06
C LYS A 4 9.32 -15.84 -3.11
N PHE A 5 8.41 -14.94 -3.49
CA PHE A 5 8.61 -13.92 -4.51
C PHE A 5 8.82 -12.54 -3.89
N PRO A 6 9.61 -11.66 -4.53
CA PRO A 6 9.75 -10.28 -4.08
C PRO A 6 8.40 -9.59 -4.09
N ILE A 7 8.10 -8.87 -3.01
CA ILE A 7 6.86 -8.11 -2.87
C ILE A 7 7.18 -6.62 -2.86
N THR A 8 6.58 -5.89 -3.80
CA THR A 8 6.49 -4.43 -3.74
C THR A 8 5.15 -4.04 -3.12
N CYS A 9 5.18 -3.24 -2.06
CA CYS A 9 3.98 -2.75 -1.38
C CYS A 9 3.80 -1.26 -1.67
N ILE A 10 2.65 -0.88 -2.24
CA ILE A 10 2.31 0.51 -2.52
C ILE A 10 1.20 0.92 -1.55
N ILE A 11 1.42 2.01 -0.81
CA ILE A 11 0.54 2.47 0.26
C ILE A 11 0.10 3.92 -0.05
N GLY A 12 -1.20 4.17 -0.06
CA GLY A 12 -1.75 5.52 -0.06
C GLY A 12 -1.55 6.18 1.32
N ASN A 13 -1.16 7.45 1.33
CA ASN A 13 -0.96 8.25 2.52
C ASN A 13 -1.65 9.63 2.35
N ASP A 14 -1.68 10.44 3.41
CA ASP A 14 -2.20 11.80 3.47
C ASP A 14 -3.73 12.03 3.32
N ILE A 15 -4.59 11.02 3.53
CA ILE A 15 -6.06 11.21 3.62
C ILE A 15 -6.61 10.81 4.99
N ARG A 16 -7.35 11.70 5.65
CA ARG A 16 -7.91 11.48 6.99
C ARG A 16 -8.69 10.14 7.09
N THR A 17 -8.10 9.13 7.73
CA THR A 17 -8.74 7.88 8.14
C THR A 17 -9.47 8.07 9.46
N LEU A 18 -10.66 7.49 9.56
CA LEU A 18 -11.40 7.38 10.81
C LEU A 18 -10.60 6.58 11.84
N GLU A 19 -10.30 7.16 13.01
CA GLU A 19 -9.53 6.47 14.06
C GLU A 19 -10.43 5.88 15.15
N THR A 20 -11.51 6.57 15.52
CA THR A 20 -12.41 6.12 16.61
C THR A 20 -13.82 6.65 16.41
N LEU A 21 -14.83 5.77 16.55
CA LEU A 21 -16.25 6.13 16.65
C LEU A 21 -16.64 6.25 18.13
N PHE A 22 -17.03 7.43 18.58
CA PHE A 22 -17.64 7.60 19.90
C PHE A 22 -19.16 7.56 19.77
N HIS A 23 -19.77 6.50 20.31
CA HIS A 23 -21.21 6.40 20.46
C HIS A 23 -21.60 7.13 21.75
N GLY A 24 -22.48 8.13 21.65
CA GLY A 24 -23.08 8.77 22.82
C GLY A 24 -24.14 7.88 23.48
N GLU A 25 -24.68 8.32 24.61
CA GLU A 25 -25.71 7.58 25.37
C GLU A 25 -26.99 7.28 24.57
N ASN A 26 -27.20 7.95 23.43
CA ASN A 26 -28.37 7.83 22.57
C ASN A 26 -28.31 6.70 21.53
N GLY A 27 -27.35 5.77 21.64
CA GLY A 27 -27.30 4.56 20.81
C GLY A 27 -26.74 4.76 19.40
N PHE A 28 -26.96 3.75 18.54
CA PHE A 28 -26.32 3.61 17.22
C PHE A 28 -26.94 4.48 16.10
N ASP A 29 -28.09 5.12 16.37
CA ASP A 29 -28.88 5.81 15.34
C ASP A 29 -28.55 7.31 15.17
N LYS A 30 -27.59 7.86 15.94
CA LYS A 30 -27.16 9.26 15.82
C LYS A 30 -25.79 9.41 15.16
N GLN A 31 -25.63 10.52 14.43
CA GLN A 31 -24.38 10.91 13.79
C GLN A 31 -23.25 11.09 14.81
N LEU A 32 -22.12 10.42 14.57
CA LEU A 32 -21.04 10.22 15.55
C LEU A 32 -20.04 11.37 15.56
N ASN A 33 -19.42 11.57 16.73
CA ASN A 33 -18.22 12.39 16.83
C ASN A 33 -17.01 11.59 16.34
N ILE A 34 -16.44 12.03 15.22
CA ILE A 34 -15.34 11.35 14.54
C ILE A 34 -14.01 12.00 14.94
N VAL A 35 -13.08 11.19 15.45
CA VAL A 35 -11.69 11.60 15.64
C VAL A 35 -10.85 11.06 14.47
N TYR A 36 -10.14 11.98 13.80
CA TYR A 36 -9.23 11.68 12.69
C TYR A 36 -7.79 11.78 13.19
N ARG A 37 -6.96 10.75 13.03
CA ARG A 37 -5.51 10.86 13.31
C ARG A 37 -4.52 10.22 12.33
N ASP A 38 -4.91 9.41 11.34
CA ASP A 38 -3.91 8.92 10.36
C ASP A 38 -4.52 8.54 9.02
N ARG A 39 -3.72 8.21 8.00
CA ARG A 39 -3.75 8.95 6.73
C ARG A 39 -3.95 8.14 5.40
N ASP A 40 -4.81 7.13 5.27
CA ASP A 40 -5.18 6.54 3.94
C ASP A 40 -6.70 6.57 3.60
N GLY A 41 -7.53 7.09 4.51
CA GLY A 41 -8.99 7.12 4.40
C GLY A 41 -9.76 5.87 4.87
N THR A 42 -9.14 4.71 5.14
CA THR A 42 -9.87 3.49 5.62
C THR A 42 -9.05 2.55 6.52
N ILE A 43 -7.77 2.30 6.23
CA ILE A 43 -6.92 1.38 7.00
C ILE A 43 -6.01 2.17 7.94
N ARG A 44 -5.88 1.70 9.18
CA ARG A 44 -4.95 2.31 10.13
C ARG A 44 -3.52 2.18 9.61
N MET A 45 -2.79 3.30 9.51
CA MET A 45 -1.37 3.29 9.08
C MET A 45 -0.48 2.37 9.94
N ALA A 46 -0.80 2.16 11.21
CA ALA A 46 -0.10 1.20 12.06
C ALA A 46 -0.14 -0.24 11.51
N SER A 47 -1.22 -0.63 10.82
CA SER A 47 -1.32 -1.93 10.13
C SER A 47 -0.49 -1.96 8.84
N LEU A 48 -0.47 -0.86 8.10
CA LEU A 48 0.28 -0.75 6.84
C LEU A 48 1.79 -0.70 7.08
N VAL A 49 2.23 -0.01 8.14
CA VAL A 49 3.63 0.04 8.59
C VAL A 49 4.07 -1.27 9.27
N ALA A 50 3.15 -2.06 9.82
CA ALA A 50 3.50 -3.37 10.37
C ALA A 50 4.10 -4.32 9.32
N ILE A 51 3.82 -4.10 8.03
CA ILE A 51 4.40 -4.87 6.93
C ILE A 51 5.93 -4.71 6.86
N GLU A 52 6.46 -3.54 7.24
CA GLU A 52 7.90 -3.28 7.31
C GLU A 52 8.58 -4.11 8.41
N LYS A 53 7.87 -4.43 9.50
CA LYS A 53 8.38 -5.34 10.54
C LYS A 53 8.37 -6.79 10.09
N LEU A 54 7.61 -7.11 9.03
CA LEU A 54 7.51 -8.44 8.45
C LEU A 54 8.40 -8.64 7.21
N CYS A 55 9.20 -7.65 6.80
CA CYS A 55 10.03 -7.68 5.58
C CYS A 55 10.77 -9.01 5.35
N LYS A 56 11.46 -9.51 6.39
CA LYS A 56 12.24 -10.75 6.32
C LYS A 56 11.39 -12.02 6.12
N LYS A 57 10.12 -11.98 6.48
CA LYS A 57 9.19 -13.11 6.40
C LYS A 57 8.47 -13.16 5.05
N ILE A 58 8.32 -12.02 4.37
CA ILE A 58 7.51 -11.91 3.16
C ILE A 58 8.31 -11.51 1.91
N ASN A 59 9.64 -11.55 1.96
CA ASN A 59 10.52 -11.09 0.87
C ASN A 59 10.11 -9.70 0.37
N LEU A 60 9.86 -8.76 1.29
CA LEU A 60 9.48 -7.39 0.93
C LEU A 60 10.70 -6.69 0.28
N SER A 61 10.59 -6.34 -1.00
CA SER A 61 11.64 -5.69 -1.77
C SER A 61 11.56 -4.17 -1.67
N ARG A 62 10.34 -3.62 -1.67
CA ARG A 62 10.13 -2.16 -1.63
C ARG A 62 8.79 -1.79 -0.98
N VAL A 63 8.78 -0.65 -0.30
CA VAL A 63 7.55 0.01 0.19
C VAL A 63 7.50 1.41 -0.38
N GLU A 64 6.51 1.68 -1.22
CA GLU A 64 6.27 3.00 -1.82
C GLU A 64 5.08 3.68 -1.13
N ARG A 65 5.22 4.96 -0.80
CA ARG A 65 4.19 5.72 -0.08
C ARG A 65 3.77 6.92 -0.90
N ILE A 66 2.52 6.92 -1.37
CA ILE A 66 2.03 7.98 -2.26
C ILE A 66 1.03 8.87 -1.50
N GLY A 67 1.37 10.14 -1.33
CA GLY A 67 0.54 11.10 -0.60
C GLY A 67 -0.68 11.58 -1.38
N GLY A 68 -1.75 11.90 -0.65
CA GLY A 68 -2.99 12.52 -1.15
C GLY A 68 -3.97 11.54 -1.79
N ILE A 69 -3.85 10.24 -1.51
CA ILE A 69 -4.62 9.18 -2.17
C ILE A 69 -5.49 8.44 -1.16
N SER A 70 -6.79 8.36 -1.43
CA SER A 70 -7.71 7.55 -0.62
C SER A 70 -7.57 6.09 -1.01
N HIS A 71 -7.87 5.21 -0.07
CA HIS A 71 -7.99 3.78 -0.29
C HIS A 71 -8.82 3.42 -1.54
N THR A 72 -9.90 4.15 -1.80
CA THR A 72 -10.82 3.90 -2.93
C THR A 72 -10.29 4.35 -4.29
N LEU A 73 -9.34 5.29 -4.30
CA LEU A 73 -8.83 5.92 -5.53
C LEU A 73 -7.41 5.47 -5.89
N ILE A 74 -6.78 4.61 -5.07
CA ILE A 74 -5.41 4.15 -5.29
C ILE A 74 -5.21 3.48 -6.65
N LEU A 75 -6.22 2.77 -7.17
CA LEU A 75 -6.15 2.13 -8.50
C LEU A 75 -6.58 3.05 -9.65
N GLN A 76 -7.03 4.27 -9.37
CA GLN A 76 -7.46 5.26 -10.35
C GLN A 76 -6.53 6.48 -10.39
N ASN A 77 -5.54 6.53 -9.50
CA ASN A 77 -4.61 7.64 -9.42
C ASN A 77 -3.45 7.45 -10.40
N ASP A 78 -3.19 8.48 -11.21
CA ASP A 78 -2.14 8.44 -12.22
C ASP A 78 -0.76 8.16 -11.65
N THR A 79 -0.40 8.76 -10.51
CA THR A 79 0.89 8.50 -9.84
C THR A 79 1.01 7.04 -9.41
N THR A 80 -0.06 6.44 -8.90
CA THR A 80 -0.05 5.01 -8.56
C THR A 80 0.02 4.11 -9.79
N LEU A 81 -0.69 4.45 -10.87
CA LEU A 81 -0.62 3.70 -12.12
C LEU A 81 0.77 3.77 -12.77
N VAL A 82 1.42 4.93 -12.71
CA VAL A 82 2.82 5.10 -13.13
C VAL A 82 3.72 4.18 -12.32
N GLU A 83 3.58 4.15 -11.00
CA GLU A 83 4.42 3.32 -10.14
C GLU A 83 4.27 1.82 -10.44
N ILE A 84 3.03 1.35 -10.62
CA ILE A 84 2.75 -0.04 -11.00
C ILE A 84 3.37 -0.35 -12.37
N THR A 85 3.25 0.57 -13.32
CA THR A 85 3.81 0.39 -14.67
C THR A 85 5.33 0.34 -14.65
N LEU A 86 5.97 1.17 -13.83
CA LEU A 86 7.43 1.16 -13.62
C LEU A 86 7.89 -0.18 -13.02
N GLU A 87 7.19 -0.69 -12.01
CA GLU A 87 7.52 -2.00 -11.42
C GLU A 87 7.42 -3.14 -12.43
N ILE A 88 6.32 -3.20 -13.19
CA ILE A 88 6.15 -4.22 -14.24
C ILE A 88 7.24 -4.09 -15.30
N SER A 89 7.58 -2.86 -15.69
CA SER A 89 8.62 -2.60 -16.69
C SER A 89 10.00 -3.03 -16.20
N SER A 90 10.34 -2.77 -14.93
CA SER A 90 11.58 -3.22 -14.31
C SER A 90 11.69 -4.74 -14.31
N ILE A 91 10.62 -5.43 -13.86
CA ILE A 91 10.58 -6.90 -13.82
C ILE A 91 10.77 -7.49 -15.23
N ASN A 92 10.11 -6.91 -16.23
CA ASN A 92 10.23 -7.36 -17.62
C ASN A 92 11.63 -7.12 -18.18
N SER A 93 12.26 -5.98 -17.85
CA SER A 93 13.63 -5.69 -18.25
C SER A 93 14.63 -6.69 -17.65
N ASP A 94 14.49 -7.00 -16.36
CA ASP A 94 15.34 -7.98 -15.68
C ASP A 94 15.18 -9.38 -16.28
N ALA A 95 13.93 -9.78 -16.58
CA ALA A 95 13.66 -11.05 -17.23
C ALA A 95 14.29 -11.14 -18.64
N ILE A 96 14.20 -10.07 -19.44
CA ILE A 96 14.83 -10.00 -20.76
C ILE A 96 16.35 -10.09 -20.63
N SER A 97 16.95 -9.37 -19.68
CA SER A 97 18.40 -9.41 -19.42
C SER A 97 18.87 -10.83 -19.08
N ILE A 98 18.12 -11.56 -18.24
CA ILE A 98 18.41 -12.96 -17.89
C ILE A 98 18.32 -13.87 -19.12
N VAL A 99 17.30 -13.69 -19.96
CA VAL A 99 17.13 -14.51 -21.18
C VAL A 99 18.27 -14.25 -22.17
N VAL A 100 18.63 -12.99 -22.39
CA VAL A 100 19.77 -12.62 -23.25
C VAL A 100 21.06 -13.22 -22.71
N TRP A 101 21.35 -13.07 -21.41
CA TRP A 101 22.53 -13.68 -20.81
C TRP A 101 22.61 -15.19 -21.02
N ARG A 102 21.50 -15.92 -20.86
CA ARG A 102 21.47 -17.39 -21.04
C ARG A 102 21.58 -17.85 -22.49
N VAL A 103 21.32 -16.98 -23.46
CA VAL A 103 21.44 -17.29 -24.89
C VAL A 103 22.85 -17.01 -25.40
N PHE A 104 23.53 -16.00 -24.84
CA PHE A 104 24.83 -15.54 -25.33
C PHE A 104 26.03 -16.01 -24.50
N PHE A 105 25.83 -16.57 -23.30
CA PHE A 105 26.86 -17.14 -22.43
C PHE A 105 26.41 -18.50 -21.88
#